data_AF-A0A356B2R1-F1
#
_entry.id   AF-A0A356B2R1-F1
#
_cell.length_a   1.000
_cell.length_b   1.000
_cell.length_c   1.000
_cell.angle_alpha   90.00
_cell.angle_beta   90.00
_cell.angle_gamma   90.00
#
_symmetry.space_group_name_H-M   'P 1'
#
loop_
_entity.id
_entity.type
_entity.pdbx_description
1 polymer ?
#
loop_
_entity_poly.entity_id
_entity_poly.type
_entity_poly.pdbx_seq_one_letter_code
_entity_poly.pdbx_strand_id
1 'polypeptide(L)'
;MLNKPDKNKDRLRRHDRIRKKISGTSDKPRLCVYRSLKHIYVQIVDDTTGNTLVAASTLDKELKGNYGGNVKAAEAVGKLTAQ
;
A
#
# COMPACT_ATOMS: atom_id res chain seq x y z
N MET A 1 -13.63 -22.16 -22.98
CA MET A 1 -13.61 -21.77 -21.55
C MET A 1 -12.93 -20.41 -21.44
N LEU A 2 -13.59 -19.41 -20.82
CA LEU A 2 -12.99 -18.08 -20.62
C LEU A 2 -12.09 -18.11 -19.39
N ASN A 3 -10.79 -17.89 -19.56
CA ASN A 3 -9.86 -17.75 -18.44
C ASN A 3 -9.95 -16.33 -17.88
N LYS A 4 -10.19 -16.23 -16.56
CA LYS A 4 -10.22 -14.94 -15.88
C LYS A 4 -8.80 -14.38 -15.77
N PRO A 5 -8.54 -13.14 -16.24
CA PRO A 5 -7.22 -12.55 -16.12
C PRO A 5 -6.85 -12.31 -14.64
N ASP A 6 -5.55 -12.46 -14.36
CA ASP A 6 -4.99 -12.22 -13.03
C ASP A 6 -5.00 -10.72 -12.71
N LYS A 7 -5.85 -10.34 -11.76
CA LYS A 7 -6.00 -8.96 -11.30
C LYS A 7 -4.70 -8.36 -10.75
N ASN A 8 -3.80 -9.18 -10.21
CA ASN A 8 -2.52 -8.68 -9.70
C ASN A 8 -1.58 -8.28 -10.85
N LYS A 9 -1.58 -9.01 -11.96
CA LYS A 9 -0.81 -8.62 -13.16
C LYS A 9 -1.28 -7.27 -13.71
N ASP A 10 -2.59 -7.06 -13.79
CA ASP A 10 -3.14 -5.77 -14.24
C ASP A 10 -2.91 -4.62 -13.24
N ARG A 11 -2.86 -4.93 -11.95
CA ARG A 11 -2.45 -3.97 -10.92
C ARG A 11 -0.97 -3.57 -11.08
N LEU A 12 -0.07 -4.54 -11.25
CA LEU A 12 1.36 -4.30 -11.43
C LEU A 12 1.62 -3.42 -12.66
N ARG A 13 0.98 -3.73 -13.79
CA ARG A 13 1.08 -2.91 -15.02
C ARG A 13 0.66 -1.44 -14.81
N ARG A 14 -0.41 -1.21 -14.04
CA ARG A 14 -0.85 0.15 -13.69
C ARG A 14 0.12 0.82 -12.73
N HIS A 15 0.60 0.08 -11.75
CA HIS A 15 1.57 0.57 -10.76
C HIS A 15 2.87 1.02 -11.44
N ASP A 16 3.41 0.23 -12.37
CA ASP A 16 4.63 0.60 -13.11
C ASP A 16 4.41 1.87 -13.94
N ARG A 17 3.25 2.02 -14.58
CA ARG A 17 2.90 3.23 -15.32
C ARG A 17 2.84 4.47 -14.42
N ILE A 18 2.31 4.33 -13.21
CA ILE A 18 2.24 5.41 -12.23
C ILE A 18 3.66 5.75 -11.73
N ARG A 19 4.49 4.74 -11.45
CA ARG A 19 5.89 4.93 -11.01
C ARG A 19 6.81 5.56 -12.05
N LYS A 20 6.43 5.59 -13.33
CA LYS A 20 7.13 6.41 -14.34
C LYS A 20 7.03 7.91 -14.08
N LYS A 21 6.00 8.36 -13.35
CA LYS A 21 5.77 9.78 -13.03
C LYS A 21 5.96 10.10 -11.55
N ILE A 22 5.71 9.14 -10.67
CA ILE A 22 5.77 9.31 -9.22
C ILE A 22 6.99 8.57 -8.67
N SER A 23 7.95 9.34 -8.17
CA SER A 23 9.09 8.88 -7.37
C SER A 23 9.09 9.60 -6.01
N GLY A 24 9.59 8.91 -4.99
CA GLY A 24 9.77 9.47 -3.66
C GLY A 24 11.18 9.99 -3.46
N THR A 25 11.32 11.18 -2.89
CA THR A 25 12.60 11.75 -2.44
C THR A 25 12.61 11.85 -0.92
N SER A 26 13.75 12.24 -0.32
CA SER A 26 13.83 12.44 1.13
C SER A 26 12.84 13.51 1.64
N ASP A 27 12.70 14.63 0.93
CA ASP A 27 11.74 15.70 1.28
C ASP A 27 10.29 15.29 1.03
N LYS A 28 10.05 14.46 0.01
CA LYS A 28 8.71 14.01 -0.38
C LYS A 28 8.73 12.51 -0.67
N PRO A 29 8.69 11.66 0.37
CA PRO A 29 8.74 10.23 0.19
C PRO A 29 7.44 9.71 -0.44
N ARG A 30 7.55 8.59 -1.14
CA ARG A 30 6.43 8.00 -1.88
C ARG A 30 5.60 7.11 -0.97
N LEU A 31 4.31 7.38 -0.92
CA LEU A 31 3.33 6.49 -0.29
C LEU A 31 3.00 5.32 -1.23
N CYS A 32 3.29 4.11 -0.78
CA CYS A 32 3.01 2.85 -1.46
C CYS A 32 1.85 2.13 -0.76
N VAL A 33 0.80 1.79 -1.51
CA VAL A 33 -0.38 1.10 -0.97
C VAL A 33 -0.57 -0.23 -1.68
N TYR A 34 -0.74 -1.30 -0.90
CA TYR A 34 -1.13 -2.62 -1.38
C TYR A 34 -2.39 -3.09 -0.66
N ARG A 35 -3.38 -3.53 -1.44
CA ARG A 35 -4.66 -4.04 -0.92
C ARG A 35 -4.88 -5.47 -1.39
N SER A 36 -5.00 -6.38 -0.43
CA SER A 36 -5.48 -7.74 -0.66
C SER A 36 -6.98 -7.83 -0.39
N LEU A 37 -7.56 -9.03 -0.50
CA LEU A 37 -8.97 -9.26 -0.16
C LEU A 37 -9.27 -9.03 1.34
N LYS A 38 -8.28 -9.26 2.21
CA LYS A 38 -8.47 -9.27 3.66
C LYS A 38 -7.70 -8.18 4.38
N HIS A 39 -6.69 -7.58 3.75
CA HIS A 39 -5.74 -6.69 4.42
C HIS A 39 -5.33 -5.52 3.52
N ILE A 40 -5.00 -4.41 4.18
CA ILE A 40 -4.36 -3.25 3.58
C ILE A 40 -2.98 -3.08 4.20
N TYR A 41 -2.02 -2.76 3.34
CA TYR A 41 -0.62 -2.51 3.67
C TYR A 41 -0.23 -1.18 3.08
N VAL A 42 0.47 -0.37 3.86
CA VAL A 42 0.94 0.96 3.49
C VAL A 42 2.40 1.10 3.89
N GLN A 43 3.19 1.70 3.01
CA GLN A 43 4.60 1.99 3.25
C GLN A 43 4.93 3.40 2.75
N ILE A 44 5.77 4.12 3.48
CA ILE A 44 6.39 5.37 3.03
C ILE A 44 7.82 5.04 2.66
N VAL A 45 8.18 5.26 1.40
CA VAL A 45 9.47 4.86 0.84
C VAL A 45 10.20 6.07 0.27
N ASP A 46 11.47 6.22 0.63
CA ASP A 46 12.39 7.10 -0.08
C ASP A 46 13.07 6.28 -1.20
N ASP A 47 12.76 6.60 -2.46
CA ASP A 47 13.29 5.86 -3.60
C ASP A 47 14.76 6.22 -3.91
N THR A 48 15.30 7.31 -3.33
CA THR A 48 16.71 7.71 -3.54
C THR A 48 17.67 6.84 -2.75
N THR A 49 17.31 6.55 -1.50
CA THR A 49 18.07 5.67 -0.60
C THR A 49 17.59 4.22 -0.65
N GLY A 50 16.38 3.98 -1.18
CA GLY A 50 15.74 2.66 -1.19
C GLY A 50 15.17 2.25 0.17
N ASN A 51 15.10 3.18 1.13
CA ASN A 51 14.69 2.90 2.49
C ASN A 51 13.18 3.08 2.68
N THR A 52 12.58 2.16 3.43
CA THR A 52 11.21 2.30 3.91
C THR A 52 11.23 3.02 5.25
N LEU A 53 10.67 4.23 5.30
CA LEU A 53 10.66 5.09 6.49
C LEU A 53 9.57 4.66 7.48
N VAL A 54 8.40 4.32 6.96
CA VAL A 54 7.23 3.92 7.77
C VAL A 54 6.55 2.74 7.09
N ALA A 55 6.08 1.78 7.88
CA ALA A 55 5.26 0.68 7.42
C ALA A 55 4.08 0.49 8.38
N ALA A 56 2.88 0.37 7.82
CA ALA A 56 1.63 0.22 8.56
C ALA A 56 0.74 -0.82 7.87
N SER A 57 0.11 -1.68 8.65
CA SER A 57 -0.76 -2.72 8.11
C SER A 57 -1.93 -3.04 9.02
N THR A 58 -3.02 -3.53 8.43
CA THR A 58 -4.16 -4.09 9.18
C THR A 58 -3.82 -5.37 9.97
N LEU A 59 -2.60 -5.90 9.84
CA LEU A 59 -2.09 -7.04 10.62
C LEU A 59 -1.34 -6.61 11.87
N ASP A 60 -1.04 -5.32 12.01
CA ASP A 60 -0.32 -4.79 13.16
C ASP A 60 -1.15 -4.98 14.43
N LYS A 61 -0.46 -5.17 15.56
CA LYS A 61 -1.09 -5.54 16.84
C LYS A 61 -2.16 -4.54 17.27
N GLU A 62 -1.99 -3.27 16.92
CA GLU A 62 -2.89 -2.17 17.25
C GLU A 62 -4.21 -2.18 16.45
N LEU A 63 -4.22 -2.82 15.27
CA LEU A 63 -5.38 -2.85 14.35
C LEU A 63 -5.95 -4.27 14.16
N LYS A 64 -5.46 -5.23 14.95
CA LYS A 64 -5.81 -6.63 14.84
C LYS A 64 -7.23 -6.86 15.38
N GLY A 65 -8.17 -7.29 14.53
CA GLY A 65 -9.51 -7.64 15.03
C GLY A 65 -10.64 -7.82 14.01
N ASN A 66 -10.47 -7.52 12.71
CA ASN A 66 -11.51 -7.77 11.69
C ASN A 66 -10.98 -7.74 10.25
N TYR A 67 -11.83 -8.07 9.26
CA TYR A 67 -11.54 -7.96 7.82
C TYR A 67 -11.03 -6.55 7.47
N GLY A 68 -9.73 -6.44 7.19
CA GLY A 68 -9.02 -5.19 6.94
C GLY A 68 -9.15 -4.64 5.51
N GLY A 69 -9.94 -5.28 4.65
CA GLY A 69 -10.13 -4.87 3.25
C GLY A 69 -11.24 -3.82 3.05
N ASN A 70 -11.75 -3.19 4.12
CA ASN A 70 -12.88 -2.27 4.09
C ASN A 70 -12.45 -0.80 4.36
N VAL A 71 -13.39 0.14 4.20
CA VAL A 71 -13.14 1.58 4.36
C VAL A 71 -12.67 1.93 5.78
N LYS A 72 -13.30 1.34 6.81
CA LYS A 72 -12.94 1.56 8.22
C LYS A 72 -11.49 1.16 8.51
N ALA A 73 -11.04 0.04 7.96
CA ALA A 73 -9.66 -0.41 8.10
C ALA A 73 -8.67 0.51 7.36
N ALA A 74 -9.06 1.05 6.19
CA ALA A 74 -8.25 2.03 5.47
C ALA A 74 -8.07 3.33 6.26
N GLU A 75 -9.14 3.81 6.91
CA GLU A 75 -9.07 4.99 7.80
C GLU A 75 -8.13 4.76 8.98
N ALA A 76 -8.22 3.58 9.60
CA ALA A 76 -7.39 3.24 10.76
C ALA A 76 -5.90 3.12 10.39
N VAL A 77 -5.58 2.44 9.27
CA VAL A 77 -4.20 2.37 8.76
C VAL A 77 -3.68 3.74 8.35
N GLY A 78 -4.52 4.58 7.75
CA GLY A 78 -4.17 5.95 7.38
C GLY A 78 -3.79 6.80 8.59
N LYS A 79 -4.56 6.71 9.69
CA LYS A 79 -4.22 7.37 10.96
C LYS A 79 -2.89 6.89 11.52
N LEU A 80 -2.67 5.57 11.55
CA LEU A 80 -1.43 4.98 12.06
C LEU A 80 -0.20 5.36 11.23
N THR A 81 -0.36 5.53 9.92
CA THR A 81 0.74 5.96 9.04
C THR A 81 1.09 7.45 9.21
N ALA A 82 0.15 8.26 9.69
CA ALA A 82 0.31 9.71 9.83
C ALA A 82 0.76 10.16 11.23
N GLN A 83 0.73 9.25 12.20
CA GLN A 83 1.14 9.47 13.59
C GLN A 83 2.66 9.33 13.73
#